data_AF-A0A6J1W9X6-F1
#
_entry.id   AF-A0A6J1W9X6-F1
#
_cell.length_a   1.000
_cell.length_b   1.000
_cell.length_c   1.000
_cell.angle_alpha   90.00
_cell.angle_beta   90.00
_cell.angle_gamma   90.00
#
_symmetry.space_group_name_H-M   'P 1'
#
loop_
_entity.id
_entity.type
_entity.pdbx_description
1 polymer ?
#
loop_
_entity_poly.entity_id
_entity_poly.type
_entity_poly.pdbx_seq_one_letter_code
_entity_poly.pdbx_strand_id
1 'polypeptide(L)'
;MSCKLQADKSMVYRTILNIGVSIEQVLDIYIKLVSVNERVWLGCGDETHVCGVAARLLQAARADLAPLPPAPRRRALARCKDLHEAALSALQARPNTQELIDKLTVAQAHLDRMD
;
A
#
# COMPACT_ATOMS: atom_id res chain seq x y z
N MET A 1 -10.77 -8.58 -10.70
CA MET A 1 -11.36 -9.87 -10.25
C MET A 1 -10.96 -10.24 -8.82
N SER A 2 -9.78 -9.90 -8.30
CA SER A 2 -9.38 -10.24 -6.91
C SER A 2 -10.37 -9.77 -5.84
N CYS A 3 -10.91 -8.55 -5.97
CA CYS A 3 -11.95 -7.98 -5.12
C CYS A 3 -13.25 -8.81 -5.09
N LYS A 4 -13.66 -9.39 -6.23
CA LYS A 4 -14.85 -10.26 -6.33
C LYS A 4 -14.62 -11.66 -5.78
N LEU A 5 -13.36 -12.11 -5.73
CA LEU A 5 -12.96 -13.44 -5.28
C LEU A 5 -12.58 -13.47 -3.79
N GLN A 6 -12.71 -12.35 -3.06
CA GLN A 6 -12.20 -12.17 -1.69
C GLN A 6 -10.75 -12.66 -1.52
N ALA A 7 -9.95 -12.56 -2.59
CA ALA A 7 -8.58 -12.98 -2.57
C ALA A 7 -7.80 -12.15 -1.54
N ASP A 8 -6.80 -12.77 -0.92
CA ASP A 8 -5.94 -12.08 0.04
C ASP A 8 -5.34 -10.83 -0.62
N LYS A 9 -5.49 -9.69 0.05
CA LYS A 9 -5.07 -8.37 -0.45
C LYS A 9 -3.56 -8.28 -0.72
N SER A 10 -2.77 -9.26 -0.27
CA SER A 10 -1.35 -9.37 -0.59
C SER A 10 -1.01 -10.10 -1.88
N MET A 11 -1.93 -10.91 -2.43
CA MET A 11 -1.65 -11.81 -3.55
C MET A 11 -1.05 -11.07 -4.75
N VAL A 12 -1.65 -9.94 -5.13
CA VAL A 12 -1.27 -9.21 -6.34
C VAL A 12 0.12 -8.60 -6.20
N TYR A 13 0.36 -7.80 -5.16
CA TYR A 13 1.67 -7.15 -5.01
C TYR A 13 2.78 -8.17 -4.72
N ARG A 14 2.49 -9.25 -3.98
CA ARG A 14 3.48 -10.32 -3.75
C ARG A 14 3.86 -11.02 -5.05
N THR A 15 2.90 -11.29 -5.92
CA THR A 15 3.18 -11.85 -7.25
C THR A 15 4.08 -10.90 -8.06
N ILE A 16 3.79 -9.60 -8.04
CA ILE A 16 4.59 -8.59 -8.75
C ILE A 16 6.03 -8.52 -8.21
N LEU A 17 6.21 -8.55 -6.89
CA LEU A 17 7.54 -8.61 -6.27
C LEU A 17 8.27 -9.92 -6.65
N ASN A 18 7.56 -11.06 -6.62
CA ASN A 18 8.14 -12.37 -6.93
C ASN A 18 8.61 -12.51 -8.38
N ILE A 19 8.02 -11.80 -9.34
CA ILE A 19 8.49 -11.77 -10.73
C ILE A 19 9.66 -10.78 -10.95
N GLY A 20 10.18 -10.17 -9.88
CA GLY A 20 11.39 -9.35 -9.90
C GLY A 20 11.15 -7.85 -10.08
N VAL A 21 9.91 -7.37 -10.01
CA VAL A 21 9.64 -5.91 -10.02
C VAL A 21 10.08 -5.33 -8.69
N SER A 22 10.83 -4.22 -8.74
CA SER A 22 11.34 -3.58 -7.52
C SER A 22 10.23 -3.04 -6.63
N ILE A 23 10.43 -3.08 -5.31
CA ILE A 23 9.46 -2.54 -4.36
C ILE A 23 9.18 -1.04 -4.58
N GLU A 24 10.18 -0.27 -5.03
CA GLU A 24 10.01 1.15 -5.39
C GLU A 24 8.95 1.30 -6.50
N GLN A 25 9.03 0.49 -7.55
CA GLN A 25 8.04 0.48 -8.64
C GLN A 25 6.67 -0.01 -8.17
N VAL A 26 6.62 -1.01 -7.30
CA VAL A 26 5.35 -1.49 -6.75
C VAL A 26 4.66 -0.40 -5.93
N LEU A 27 5.41 0.31 -5.07
CA LEU A 27 4.90 1.44 -4.31
C LEU A 27 4.38 2.54 -5.25
N ASP A 28 5.14 2.92 -6.28
CA ASP A 28 4.72 3.92 -7.28
C ASP A 28 3.40 3.54 -7.99
N ILE A 29 3.21 2.26 -8.31
CA ILE A 29 1.96 1.77 -8.91
C ILE A 29 0.80 1.98 -7.93
N TYR A 30 0.96 1.58 -6.67
CA TYR A 30 -0.11 1.70 -5.67
C TYR A 30 -0.39 3.16 -5.28
N ILE A 31 0.61 4.04 -5.25
CA ILE A 31 0.40 5.49 -5.08
C ILE A 31 -0.53 6.01 -6.17
N LYS A 32 -0.25 5.69 -7.44
CA LYS A 32 -1.08 6.10 -8.57
C LYS A 32 -2.49 5.51 -8.48
N LEU A 33 -2.61 4.22 -8.15
CA LEU A 33 -3.92 3.56 -8.05
C LEU A 33 -4.80 4.17 -6.95
N VAL A 34 -4.21 4.53 -5.80
CA VAL A 34 -4.94 5.21 -4.74
C VAL A 34 -5.37 6.61 -5.20
N SER A 35 -4.45 7.38 -5.79
CA SER A 35 -4.70 8.76 -6.19
C SER A 35 -5.73 8.91 -7.32
N VAL A 36 -5.76 7.99 -8.28
CA VAL A 36 -6.78 8.01 -9.36
C VAL A 36 -8.17 7.67 -8.81
N ASN A 37 -8.24 6.91 -7.72
CA ASN A 37 -9.48 6.59 -7.02
C ASN A 37 -10.62 6.11 -7.96
N GLU A 38 -10.30 5.15 -8.83
CA GLU A 38 -11.25 4.69 -9.84
C GLU A 38 -12.51 4.08 -9.21
N ARG A 39 -13.69 4.47 -9.72
CA ARG A 39 -14.99 3.91 -9.30
C ARG A 39 -15.15 2.41 -9.60
N VAL A 40 -14.20 1.79 -10.29
CA VAL A 40 -14.21 0.36 -10.61
C VAL A 40 -14.29 -0.52 -9.36
N TRP A 41 -13.73 -0.07 -8.24
CA TRP A 41 -13.76 -0.78 -6.96
C TRP A 41 -15.12 -0.74 -6.27
N LEU A 42 -15.85 0.38 -6.41
CA LEU A 42 -17.25 0.50 -6.00
C LEU A 42 -18.13 -0.47 -6.76
N GLY A 43 -17.94 -0.59 -8.08
CA GLY A 43 -18.64 -1.60 -8.90
C GLY A 43 -18.35 -3.06 -8.51
N CYS A 44 -17.36 -3.29 -7.63
CA CYS A 44 -17.01 -4.60 -7.08
C CYS A 44 -17.36 -4.76 -5.58
N GLY A 45 -17.96 -3.76 -4.94
CA GLY A 45 -18.40 -3.81 -3.54
C GLY A 45 -17.32 -3.59 -2.48
N ASP A 46 -16.08 -3.25 -2.85
CA ASP A 46 -15.00 -2.89 -1.92
C ASP A 46 -14.36 -1.59 -2.37
N GLU A 47 -15.01 -0.48 -2.04
CA GLU A 47 -14.58 0.88 -2.34
C GLU A 47 -13.20 1.23 -1.78
N THR A 48 -12.81 0.58 -0.69
CA THR A 48 -11.55 0.81 0.01
C THR A 48 -10.47 -0.20 -0.37
N HIS A 49 -10.71 -1.01 -1.40
CA HIS A 49 -9.87 -2.16 -1.74
C HIS A 49 -8.39 -1.78 -1.86
N VAL A 50 -8.10 -0.75 -2.66
CA VAL A 50 -6.72 -0.31 -2.93
C VAL A 50 -6.04 0.21 -1.66
N CYS A 51 -6.77 0.95 -0.80
CA CYS A 51 -6.24 1.39 0.49
C CYS A 51 -5.96 0.20 1.43
N GLY A 52 -6.82 -0.83 1.38
CA GLY A 52 -6.59 -2.10 2.07
C GLY A 52 -5.33 -2.81 1.59
N VAL A 53 -5.06 -2.78 0.29
CA VAL A 53 -3.83 -3.32 -0.29
C VAL A 53 -2.62 -2.48 0.10
N ALA A 54 -2.73 -1.15 0.09
CA ALA A 54 -1.68 -0.24 0.54
C ALA A 54 -1.26 -0.52 1.99
N ALA A 55 -2.22 -0.72 2.90
CA ALA A 55 -1.92 -1.09 4.28
C ALA A 55 -1.13 -2.40 4.38
N ARG A 56 -1.51 -3.42 3.60
CA ARG A 56 -0.79 -4.71 3.56
C ARG A 56 0.60 -4.58 2.95
N LEU A 57 0.75 -3.77 1.90
CA LEU A 57 2.03 -3.49 1.27
C LEU A 57 2.98 -2.80 2.25
N LEU A 58 2.54 -1.76 2.96
CA LEU A 58 3.35 -1.07 3.97
C LEU A 58 3.75 -2.00 5.13
N GLN A 59 2.84 -2.86 5.58
CA GLN A 59 3.16 -3.87 6.61
C GLN A 59 4.23 -4.87 6.16
N ALA A 60 4.19 -5.28 4.89
CA ALA A 60 5.16 -6.23 4.32
C ALA A 60 6.49 -5.56 3.94
N ALA A 61 6.47 -4.28 3.56
CA ALA A 61 7.59 -3.54 2.99
C ALA A 61 8.85 -3.62 3.87
N ARG A 62 8.71 -3.67 5.19
CA ARG A 62 9.86 -3.78 6.10
C ARG A 62 10.79 -4.94 5.75
N ALA A 63 10.24 -6.12 5.42
CA ALA A 63 11.05 -7.30 5.09
C ALA A 63 11.82 -7.11 3.78
N ASP A 64 11.19 -6.46 2.80
CA ASP A 64 11.77 -6.19 1.48
C ASP A 64 12.78 -5.03 1.52
N LEU A 65 12.60 -4.06 2.42
CA LEU A 65 13.45 -2.88 2.57
C LEU A 65 14.70 -3.15 3.42
N ALA A 66 14.62 -4.03 4.42
CA ALA A 66 15.71 -4.34 5.32
C ALA A 66 17.03 -4.75 4.62
N PRO A 67 17.03 -5.62 3.59
CA PRO A 67 18.26 -6.03 2.90
C PRO A 67 18.77 -5.00 1.89
N LEU A 68 18.04 -3.92 1.62
CA LEU A 68 18.44 -2.94 0.61
C LEU A 68 19.63 -2.09 1.08
N PRO A 69 20.52 -1.67 0.15
CA PRO A 69 21.55 -0.69 0.46
C PRO A 69 20.95 0.64 0.93
N PRO A 70 21.70 1.48 1.68
CA PRO A 70 21.15 2.68 2.33
C PRO A 70 20.50 3.70 1.40
N ALA A 71 20.97 3.85 0.16
CA ALA A 71 20.39 4.80 -0.79
C ALA A 71 19.06 4.31 -1.40
N PRO A 72 18.96 3.10 -1.99
CA PRO A 72 17.68 2.51 -2.39
C PRO A 72 16.68 2.39 -1.25
N ARG A 73 17.13 2.02 -0.03
CA ARG A 73 16.25 1.91 1.13
C ARG A 73 15.58 3.24 1.48
N ARG A 74 16.34 4.33 1.52
CA ARG A 74 15.80 5.68 1.78
C ARG A 74 14.78 6.12 0.71
N ARG A 75 15.03 5.83 -0.56
CA ARG A 75 14.04 6.10 -1.62
C ARG A 75 12.76 5.30 -1.45
N ALA A 76 12.87 4.00 -1.15
CA ALA A 76 11.72 3.16 -0.89
C ALA A 76 10.94 3.61 0.36
N LEU A 77 11.62 4.04 1.43
CA LEU A 77 10.98 4.61 2.62
C LEU A 77 10.23 5.91 2.31
N ALA A 78 10.78 6.78 1.47
CA ALA A 78 10.07 7.96 0.98
C ALA A 78 8.80 7.58 0.21
N ARG A 79 8.86 6.56 -0.66
CA ARG A 79 7.67 6.04 -1.37
C ARG A 79 6.64 5.41 -0.44
N CYS A 80 7.07 4.78 0.65
CA CYS A 80 6.14 4.31 1.68
C CYS A 80 5.37 5.47 2.32
N LYS A 81 6.04 6.59 2.62
CA LYS A 81 5.40 7.81 3.14
C LYS A 81 4.41 8.40 2.12
N ASP A 82 4.82 8.53 0.86
CA ASP A 82 3.95 8.99 -0.23
C ASP A 82 2.67 8.12 -0.34
N LEU A 83 2.82 6.79 -0.27
CA LEU A 83 1.70 5.85 -0.32
C LEU A 83 0.79 5.97 0.91
N HIS A 84 1.37 6.13 2.09
CA HIS A 84 0.63 6.34 3.33
C HIS A 84 -0.22 7.62 3.23
N GLU A 85 0.36 8.73 2.81
CA GLU A 85 -0.34 10.02 2.67
C GLU A 85 -1.48 9.95 1.65
N ALA A 86 -1.23 9.34 0.48
CA ALA A 86 -2.26 9.16 -0.54
C ALA A 86 -3.43 8.31 0.00
N ALA A 87 -3.13 7.20 0.68
CA ALA A 87 -4.16 6.32 1.23
C ALA A 87 -4.93 6.99 2.38
N LEU A 88 -4.24 7.73 3.25
CA LEU A 88 -4.88 8.46 4.34
C LEU A 88 -5.85 9.51 3.81
N SER A 89 -5.43 10.30 2.83
CA SER A 89 -6.26 11.31 2.18
C SER A 89 -7.52 10.69 1.55
N ALA A 90 -7.37 9.56 0.85
CA ALA A 90 -8.48 8.84 0.23
C ALA A 90 -9.49 8.27 1.23
N LEU A 91 -9.03 7.88 2.43
CA LEU A 91 -9.86 7.29 3.49
C LEU A 91 -10.56 8.32 4.37
N GLN A 92 -9.90 9.45 4.67
CA GLN A 92 -10.49 10.53 5.47
C GLN A 92 -11.70 11.17 4.78
N ALA A 93 -11.76 11.11 3.45
CA ALA A 93 -12.91 11.57 2.67
C ALA A 93 -14.15 10.66 2.79
N ARG A 94 -14.09 9.55 3.55
CA ARG A 94 -15.15 8.53 3.62
C ARG A 94 -15.51 8.12 5.05
N PRO A 95 -16.77 7.72 5.30
CA PRO A 95 -17.17 7.17 6.59
C PRO A 95 -16.63 5.75 6.80
N ASN A 96 -16.57 5.31 8.07
CA ASN A 96 -16.24 3.94 8.48
C ASN A 96 -14.85 3.42 8.06
N THR A 97 -13.88 4.32 7.90
CA THR A 97 -12.51 3.96 7.47
C THR A 97 -11.49 3.88 8.61
N GLN A 98 -11.90 4.14 9.86
CA GLN A 98 -10.99 4.29 11.01
C GLN A 98 -10.07 3.08 11.23
N GLU A 99 -10.62 1.86 11.18
CA GLU A 99 -9.82 0.64 11.37
C GLU A 99 -8.67 0.53 10.35
N LEU A 100 -8.93 0.96 9.11
CA LEU A 100 -7.94 0.92 8.05
C LEU A 100 -6.92 2.05 8.18
N ILE A 101 -7.37 3.23 8.63
CA ILE A 101 -6.48 4.35 8.99
C ILE A 101 -5.51 3.91 10.09
N ASP A 102 -6.00 3.27 11.14
CA ASP A 102 -5.15 2.80 12.24
C ASP A 102 -4.09 1.78 11.75
N LYS A 103 -4.49 0.85 10.88
CA LYS A 103 -3.58 -0.12 10.26
C LYS A 103 -2.50 0.54 9.41
N LEU A 104 -2.85 1.56 8.63
CA LEU A 104 -1.91 2.35 7.82
C LEU A 104 -0.91 3.11 8.70
N THR A 105 -1.42 3.78 9.73
CA THR A 105 -0.60 4.58 10.67
C THR A 105 0.38 3.71 11.45
N VAL A 106 -0.07 2.55 11.95
CA VAL A 106 0.81 1.60 12.62
C VAL A 106 1.89 1.09 11.68
N ALA A 107 1.53 0.71 10.45
CA ALA A 107 2.50 0.24 9.45
C ALA A 107 3.57 1.31 9.14
N GLN A 108 3.14 2.57 8.93
CA GLN A 108 4.06 3.67 8.66
C GLN A 108 5.00 3.93 9.85
N ALA A 109 4.48 3.94 11.09
CA ALA A 109 5.31 4.11 12.28
C ALA A 109 6.37 3.01 12.46
N HIS A 110 6.13 1.79 11.94
CA HIS A 110 7.16 0.75 11.92
C HIS A 110 8.25 1.01 10.88
N LEU A 111 7.89 1.60 9.73
CA LEU A 111 8.81 1.95 8.66
C LEU A 111 9.66 3.18 9.03
N ASP A 112 9.08 4.16 9.73
CA ASP A 112 9.81 5.35 10.19
C ASP A 112 10.96 5.03 11.14
N ARG A 113 10.91 3.87 11.81
CA ARG A 113 12.01 3.37 12.67
C ARG A 113 13.15 2.73 11.87
N MET A 114 13.06 2.67 10.54
CA MET A 114 14.09 2.15 9.63
C MET A 114 14.91 3.24 8.93
N ASP A 115 14.44 4.49 8.96
CA ASP A 115 15.21 5.67 8.53
C ASP A 115 16.36 5.93 9.51
#